data_AF-A0ABD3SRD2-F1
#
_entry.id   AF-A0ABD3SRD2-F1
#
_cell.length_a   1.000
_cell.length_b   1.000
_cell.length_c   1.000
_cell.angle_alpha   90.00
_cell.angle_beta   90.00
_cell.angle_gamma   90.00
#
_symmetry.space_group_name_H-M   'P 1'
#
loop_
_entity.id
_entity.type
_entity.pdbx_description
1 polymer ?
#
loop_
_entity_poly.entity_id
_entity_poly.type
_entity_poly.pdbx_seq_one_letter_code
_entity_poly.pdbx_strand_id
1 'polypeptide(L)'
;MALLQLATSLISRRFVSIYSSSSSSSSSSLSPLACRIRWHAIATTNPTSTIGSGVVDASSSSCDVAMGTTDFLVVPSLPTRVRGRMHATAISSSIRNFSSVPSSTSAAPPPTPSSLSAEAGLGAQEVMKFYILHGLGRQKLQSIASDVESTPLVERWQRMISAYLEAQCNVIGLLGYPPDERGISMYTQQMQRAMSISPPDVQEKLRTSMRDTYRHVLAGAFDMPKLLEEQGDRGELSIMDARNIMHRVSLRMMEPEILDRVRERCDGISTNGDDSAEGRQVELARRHTVVQEIMVADVYLSPSSSDGSGSTTTLVEEFGFGSGESGYVRMQCALAEHQGDPLITQYVGAAIVRLLECAGIDMEAMQKQARELQQTQ
;
A
#
# COMPACT_ATOMS: atom_id res chain seq x y z
N MET A 1 -8.22 -0.45 -1.81
CA MET A 1 -9.43 -0.35 -0.96
C MET A 1 -9.44 -1.31 0.21
N ALA A 2 -9.89 -2.56 0.07
CA ALA A 2 -10.02 -3.47 1.22
C ALA A 2 -8.70 -3.67 1.99
N LEU A 3 -7.57 -3.83 1.29
CA LEU A 3 -6.25 -3.82 1.91
C LEU A 3 -5.90 -2.50 2.61
N LEU A 4 -6.31 -1.35 2.08
CA LEU A 4 -5.99 -0.03 2.64
C LEU A 4 -6.62 0.13 4.03
N GLN A 5 -7.87 -0.31 4.19
CA GLN A 5 -8.57 -0.33 5.48
C GLN A 5 -7.90 -1.31 6.47
N LEU A 6 -7.55 -2.53 6.03
CA LEU A 6 -6.78 -3.48 6.83
C LEU A 6 -5.37 -2.99 7.20
N ALA A 7 -4.72 -2.24 6.31
CA ALA A 7 -3.39 -1.68 6.52
C ALA A 7 -3.42 -0.52 7.51
N THR A 8 -4.45 0.33 7.47
CA THR A 8 -4.66 1.33 8.53
C THR A 8 -4.75 0.64 9.89
N SER A 9 -5.59 -0.40 10.08
CA SER A 9 -5.68 -1.11 11.37
C SER A 9 -4.41 -1.87 11.79
N LEU A 10 -3.59 -2.31 10.83
CA LEU A 10 -2.29 -2.95 11.11
C LEU A 10 -1.21 -1.96 11.53
N ILE A 11 -1.09 -0.85 10.79
CA ILE A 11 0.02 0.09 10.92
C ILE A 11 -0.14 0.93 12.20
N SER A 12 -1.39 1.23 12.59
CA SER A 12 -1.78 1.59 13.96
C SER A 12 -0.95 0.85 15.03
N ARG A 13 -1.09 -0.49 15.05
CA ARG A 13 -0.50 -1.33 16.09
C ARG A 13 1.03 -1.42 15.98
N ARG A 14 1.60 -1.43 14.77
CA ARG A 14 3.07 -1.48 14.59
C ARG A 14 3.78 -0.17 14.95
N PHE A 15 3.17 1.00 14.73
CA PHE A 15 3.76 2.28 15.16
C PHE A 15 3.86 2.40 16.69
N VAL A 16 2.83 1.97 17.43
CA VAL A 16 2.82 2.00 18.90
C VAL A 16 4.00 1.22 19.49
N SER A 17 4.24 -0.01 19.01
CA SER A 17 5.36 -0.85 19.49
C SER A 17 6.73 -0.17 19.31
N ILE A 18 6.99 0.44 18.15
CA ILE A 18 8.27 1.08 17.84
C ILE A 18 8.51 2.32 18.72
N TYR A 19 7.46 3.11 19.00
CA TYR A 19 7.58 4.27 19.89
C TYR A 19 7.69 3.88 21.37
N SER A 20 6.92 2.90 21.85
CA SER A 20 6.98 2.45 23.25
C SER A 20 8.35 1.87 23.61
N SER A 21 8.93 1.03 22.76
CA SER A 21 10.28 0.47 22.97
C SER A 21 11.41 1.50 22.86
N SER A 22 11.11 2.72 22.37
CA SER A 22 12.07 3.83 22.33
C SER A 22 12.07 4.68 23.62
N SER A 23 11.06 4.57 24.48
CA SER A 23 10.90 5.41 25.69
C SER A 23 11.52 4.85 26.98
N SER A 24 11.99 3.60 26.98
CA SER A 24 12.39 2.88 28.20
C SER A 24 13.91 2.79 28.45
N SER A 25 14.76 3.28 27.53
CA SER A 25 16.23 3.18 27.63
C SER A 25 16.88 4.46 28.18
N SER A 26 16.82 4.66 29.49
CA SER A 26 17.38 5.81 30.21
C SER A 26 18.91 5.75 30.35
N SER A 27 19.65 6.05 29.27
CA SER A 27 21.10 6.32 29.34
C SER A 27 21.50 7.47 28.40
N SER A 28 22.50 8.24 28.81
CA SER A 28 22.72 9.62 28.34
C SER A 28 23.59 9.73 27.08
N SER A 29 22.98 9.84 25.90
CA SER A 29 23.53 10.65 24.80
C SER A 29 22.43 11.04 23.78
N LEU A 30 21.87 12.25 23.93
CA LEU A 30 20.84 12.76 23.02
C LEU A 30 21.47 13.18 21.69
N SER A 31 21.23 12.38 20.65
CA SER A 31 21.44 12.74 19.24
C SER A 31 20.10 13.17 18.62
N PRO A 32 20.08 14.01 17.57
CA PRO A 32 18.85 14.57 17.03
C PRO A 32 17.92 13.48 16.45
N LEU A 33 16.61 13.75 16.50
CA LEU A 33 15.52 12.82 16.16
C LEU A 33 15.49 12.42 14.67
N ALA A 34 16.39 11.52 14.28
CA ALA A 34 16.17 10.66 13.13
C ALA A 34 15.10 9.62 13.53
N CYS A 35 13.89 9.72 12.98
CA CYS A 35 12.86 8.68 13.12
C CYS A 35 13.31 7.41 12.39
N ARG A 36 14.13 6.60 13.06
CA ARG A 36 14.85 5.48 12.47
C ARG A 36 14.02 4.20 12.57
N ILE A 37 12.91 4.16 11.83
CA ILE A 37 11.98 3.02 11.76
C ILE A 37 12.78 1.76 11.38
N ARG A 38 13.02 0.90 12.38
CA ARG A 38 13.92 -0.25 12.26
C ARG A 38 13.12 -1.53 12.12
N TRP A 39 12.80 -1.87 10.88
CA TRP A 39 12.13 -3.13 10.56
C TRP A 39 13.03 -4.32 10.85
N HIS A 40 12.57 -5.22 11.73
CA HIS A 40 13.13 -6.56 11.84
C HIS A 40 12.54 -7.43 10.72
N ALA A 41 13.31 -7.64 9.66
CA ALA A 41 13.02 -8.70 8.69
C ALA A 41 13.15 -10.05 9.41
N ILE A 42 12.03 -10.74 9.64
CA ILE A 42 12.03 -12.11 10.16
C ILE A 42 12.42 -13.02 9.00
N ALA A 43 13.71 -13.33 8.90
CA ALA A 43 14.23 -14.25 7.89
C ALA A 43 13.62 -15.64 8.07
N THR A 44 12.77 -16.06 7.14
CA THR A 44 12.20 -17.41 7.10
C THR A 44 13.27 -18.41 6.65
N THR A 45 14.00 -18.97 7.62
CA THR A 45 15.00 -20.00 7.39
C THR A 45 14.33 -21.33 7.04
N ASN A 46 14.11 -21.58 5.75
CA ASN A 46 13.64 -22.89 5.28
C ASN A 46 14.69 -23.98 5.58
N PRO A 47 14.34 -25.08 6.26
CA PRO A 47 15.23 -26.23 6.41
C PRO A 47 15.35 -26.98 5.07
N THR A 48 16.56 -27.43 4.75
CA THR A 48 16.89 -28.11 3.50
C THR A 48 16.38 -29.55 3.43
N SER A 49 16.07 -30.00 2.22
CA SER A 49 16.27 -31.40 1.80
C SER A 49 16.89 -31.44 0.40
N THR A 50 17.32 -32.61 -0.06
CA THR A 50 18.19 -32.79 -1.24
C THR A 50 17.78 -34.06 -1.99
N ILE A 51 18.33 -34.28 -3.19
CA ILE A 51 18.14 -35.42 -4.11
C ILE A 51 16.89 -35.23 -5.01
N GLY A 52 16.98 -35.43 -6.34
CA GLY A 52 18.15 -35.83 -7.14
C GLY A 52 17.94 -35.70 -8.66
N SER A 53 18.96 -36.07 -9.44
CA SER A 53 19.01 -35.86 -10.89
C SER A 53 18.06 -36.76 -11.70
N GLY A 54 17.49 -36.21 -12.77
CA GLY A 54 16.86 -36.95 -13.85
C GLY A 54 17.04 -36.22 -15.19
N VAL A 55 17.45 -36.95 -16.23
CA VAL A 55 17.67 -36.43 -17.60
C VAL A 55 16.85 -37.25 -18.57
N VAL A 56 16.01 -36.61 -19.38
CA VAL A 56 15.39 -37.18 -20.60
C VAL A 56 15.19 -36.07 -21.63
N ASP A 57 15.23 -36.43 -22.92
CA ASP A 57 15.32 -35.53 -24.08
C ASP A 57 14.00 -34.89 -24.56
N ALA A 58 14.14 -33.99 -25.54
CA ALA A 58 13.05 -33.29 -26.21
C ALA A 58 12.42 -34.11 -27.36
N SER A 59 11.16 -33.79 -27.71
CA SER A 59 10.56 -34.08 -29.03
C SER A 59 9.40 -33.11 -29.32
N SER A 60 8.90 -33.10 -30.57
CA SER A 60 8.19 -31.93 -31.15
C SER A 60 6.92 -32.26 -31.95
N SER A 61 5.88 -31.44 -31.77
CA SER A 61 4.88 -31.06 -32.80
C SER A 61 4.11 -29.82 -32.30
N SER A 62 3.72 -28.80 -33.07
CA SER A 62 3.46 -28.59 -34.51
C SER A 62 2.09 -29.07 -35.01
N CYS A 63 1.13 -28.13 -35.06
CA CYS A 63 -0.10 -28.16 -35.85
C CYS A 63 -0.52 -26.71 -36.15
N ASP A 64 -0.42 -26.27 -37.40
CA ASP A 64 -0.94 -24.97 -37.88
C ASP A 64 -2.41 -25.07 -38.33
N VAL A 65 -3.21 -24.03 -38.08
CA VAL A 65 -4.31 -23.61 -38.96
C VAL A 65 -4.37 -22.08 -38.96
N ALA A 66 -4.52 -21.46 -40.13
CA ALA A 66 -4.48 -20.00 -40.28
C ALA A 66 -5.57 -19.44 -41.21
N MET A 67 -6.07 -18.25 -40.87
CA MET A 67 -6.58 -17.18 -41.74
C MET A 67 -6.33 -15.85 -40.98
N GLY A 68 -5.96 -14.70 -41.55
CA GLY A 68 -6.13 -14.19 -42.92
C GLY A 68 -7.02 -12.94 -42.86
N THR A 69 -6.74 -11.77 -43.45
CA THR A 69 -5.67 -11.34 -44.39
C THR A 69 -5.55 -9.80 -44.40
N THR A 70 -4.36 -9.23 -44.70
CA THR A 70 -4.08 -7.89 -45.33
C THR A 70 -4.69 -6.61 -44.69
N ASP A 71 -4.03 -5.45 -44.56
CA ASP A 71 -2.68 -4.96 -44.91
C ASP A 71 -2.47 -3.59 -44.16
N PHE A 72 -1.45 -2.72 -44.31
CA PHE A 72 -0.42 -2.47 -45.34
C PHE A 72 0.90 -1.97 -44.70
N LEU A 73 1.72 -1.19 -45.43
CA LEU A 73 3.09 -0.75 -45.08
C LEU A 73 3.25 0.78 -44.91
N VAL A 74 4.26 1.20 -44.12
CA VAL A 74 5.47 1.93 -44.58
C VAL A 74 6.51 1.99 -43.45
N VAL A 75 7.79 1.86 -43.79
CA VAL A 75 8.96 1.95 -42.88
C VAL A 75 10.06 2.78 -43.53
N PRO A 76 10.83 3.58 -42.77
CA PRO A 76 12.22 3.85 -43.12
C PRO A 76 13.23 3.71 -41.96
N SER A 77 14.13 2.73 -42.12
CA SER A 77 15.57 2.71 -41.76
C SER A 77 16.14 3.51 -40.57
N LEU A 78 16.83 2.79 -39.68
CA LEU A 78 17.90 3.27 -38.78
C LEU A 78 19.10 3.91 -39.53
N PRO A 79 19.85 4.81 -38.87
CA PRO A 79 21.27 4.98 -39.09
C PRO A 79 22.16 4.53 -37.91
N THR A 80 23.31 4.00 -38.29
CA THR A 80 24.39 3.33 -37.55
C THR A 80 24.91 3.99 -36.25
N ARG A 81 25.22 3.15 -35.27
CA ARG A 81 25.93 3.41 -33.99
C ARG A 81 27.33 4.03 -34.20
N VAL A 82 27.57 5.25 -33.70
CA VAL A 82 28.92 5.86 -33.57
C VAL A 82 29.37 5.88 -32.11
N ARG A 83 30.59 5.41 -31.82
CA ARG A 83 31.11 5.18 -30.45
C ARG A 83 31.99 6.34 -29.96
N GLY A 84 31.39 7.48 -29.66
CA GLY A 84 32.11 8.67 -29.16
C GLY A 84 32.65 8.49 -27.72
N ARG A 85 33.97 8.48 -27.56
CA ARG A 85 34.66 8.42 -26.24
C ARG A 85 34.95 9.82 -25.72
N MET A 86 33.97 10.46 -25.08
CA MET A 86 34.19 11.77 -24.44
C MET A 86 34.93 11.62 -23.10
N HIS A 87 35.99 12.41 -22.92
CA HIS A 87 36.65 12.57 -21.62
C HIS A 87 35.90 13.64 -20.82
N ALA A 88 35.24 13.26 -19.73
CA ALA A 88 34.62 14.20 -18.81
C ALA A 88 35.71 14.89 -17.96
N THR A 89 35.90 16.20 -18.17
CA THR A 89 36.83 17.00 -17.36
C THR A 89 36.19 17.26 -16.00
N ALA A 90 36.90 16.97 -14.91
CA ALA A 90 36.37 17.11 -13.55
C ALA A 90 36.26 18.58 -13.14
N ILE A 91 35.12 19.22 -13.45
CA ILE A 91 34.77 20.54 -12.91
C ILE A 91 34.37 20.36 -11.45
N SER A 92 35.21 20.83 -10.54
CA SER A 92 34.92 20.80 -9.10
C SER A 92 33.86 21.85 -8.75
N SER A 93 32.58 21.49 -8.90
CA SER A 93 31.47 22.28 -8.41
C SER A 93 31.48 22.27 -6.88
N SER A 94 31.88 23.38 -6.27
CA SER A 94 31.87 23.56 -4.82
C SER A 94 30.42 23.60 -4.28
N ILE A 95 29.85 22.42 -4.03
CA ILE A 95 28.54 22.26 -3.40
C ILE A 95 28.59 22.90 -2.02
N ARG A 96 27.80 23.95 -1.80
CA ARG A 96 27.60 24.53 -0.47
C ARG A 96 26.76 23.54 0.34
N ASN A 97 27.38 22.90 1.33
CA ASN A 97 26.67 22.03 2.28
C ASN A 97 25.64 22.86 3.06
N PHE A 98 24.37 22.76 2.67
CA PHE A 98 23.21 23.39 3.33
C PHE A 98 22.84 22.74 4.69
N SER A 99 23.84 22.24 5.43
CA SER A 99 23.66 21.44 6.63
C SER A 99 24.64 21.81 7.75
N SER A 100 24.82 23.11 8.01
CA SER A 100 25.02 23.55 9.38
C SER A 100 23.70 23.35 10.13
N VAL A 101 23.51 22.17 10.73
CA VAL A 101 22.33 21.90 11.56
C VAL A 101 22.28 22.97 12.65
N PRO A 102 21.24 23.82 12.71
CA PRO A 102 21.18 24.86 13.74
C PRO A 102 21.12 24.17 15.10
N SER A 103 21.94 24.63 16.05
CA SER A 103 21.98 24.12 17.42
C SER A 103 20.56 24.04 17.95
N SER A 104 20.09 22.83 18.30
CA SER A 104 18.68 22.55 18.54
C SER A 104 18.20 23.17 19.85
N THR A 105 17.90 24.48 19.81
CA THR A 105 17.07 25.15 20.79
C THR A 105 15.76 24.39 20.88
N SER A 106 15.53 23.73 22.02
CA SER A 106 14.37 22.89 22.29
C SER A 106 13.11 23.74 22.47
N ALA A 107 12.68 24.40 21.39
CA ALA A 107 11.36 25.00 21.30
C ALA A 107 10.32 23.89 21.56
N ALA A 108 9.34 24.19 22.41
CA ALA A 108 8.21 23.27 22.61
C ALA A 108 7.52 23.03 21.26
N PRO A 109 7.03 21.80 20.97
CA PRO A 109 6.27 21.55 19.76
C PRO A 109 5.04 22.47 19.71
N PRO A 110 4.64 22.95 18.51
CA PRO A 110 3.47 23.80 18.37
C PRO A 110 2.23 23.08 18.90
N PRO A 111 1.30 23.79 19.58
CA PRO A 111 0.10 23.17 20.13
C PRO A 111 -0.78 22.61 19.01
N THR A 112 -1.30 21.40 19.20
CA THR A 112 -2.12 20.71 18.19
C THR A 112 -3.38 21.51 17.85
N PRO A 113 -3.66 21.76 16.54
CA PRO A 113 -4.75 22.62 16.13
C PRO A 113 -6.12 22.00 16.46
N SER A 114 -7.03 22.86 16.93
CA SER A 114 -8.43 22.51 17.24
C SER A 114 -9.32 22.34 15.99
N SER A 115 -8.86 22.82 14.84
CA SER A 115 -9.52 22.66 13.53
C SER A 115 -8.52 22.89 12.40
N LEU A 116 -8.76 22.25 11.25
CA LEU A 116 -8.01 22.43 10.01
C LEU A 116 -8.81 23.36 9.06
N SER A 117 -8.14 24.34 8.44
CA SER A 117 -8.76 25.10 7.33
C SER A 117 -8.61 24.33 6.02
N ALA A 118 -9.52 24.56 5.06
CA ALA A 118 -9.43 23.91 3.75
C ALA A 118 -8.15 24.28 2.98
N GLU A 119 -7.66 25.51 3.16
CA GLU A 119 -6.38 25.99 2.62
C GLU A 119 -5.18 25.24 3.23
N ALA A 120 -5.14 25.07 4.56
CA ALA A 120 -4.11 24.27 5.23
C ALA A 120 -4.20 22.79 4.82
N GLY A 121 -5.42 22.28 4.58
CA GLY A 121 -5.66 20.96 4.02
C GLY A 121 -5.07 20.78 2.62
N LEU A 122 -5.32 21.73 1.70
CA LEU A 122 -4.74 21.73 0.36
C LEU A 122 -3.21 21.84 0.40
N GLY A 123 -2.67 22.77 1.20
CA GLY A 123 -1.23 22.93 1.39
C GLY A 123 -0.57 21.66 1.91
N ALA A 124 -1.23 20.94 2.83
CA ALA A 124 -0.76 19.64 3.31
C ALA A 124 -0.70 18.59 2.18
N GLN A 125 -1.72 18.51 1.30
CA GLN A 125 -1.72 17.55 0.19
C GLN A 125 -0.64 17.87 -0.86
N GLU A 126 -0.39 19.15 -1.17
CA GLU A 126 0.68 19.50 -2.13
C GLU A 126 2.10 19.28 -1.54
N VAL A 127 2.32 19.55 -0.24
CA VAL A 127 3.60 19.19 0.43
C VAL A 127 3.76 17.67 0.53
N MET A 128 2.67 16.93 0.77
CA MET A 128 2.66 15.47 0.75
C MET A 128 3.04 14.91 -0.62
N LYS A 129 2.40 15.40 -1.68
CA LYS A 129 2.70 15.09 -3.08
C LYS A 129 4.15 15.42 -3.43
N PHE A 130 4.69 16.53 -2.95
CA PHE A 130 6.10 16.88 -3.11
C PHE A 130 7.06 15.86 -2.44
N TYR A 131 6.77 15.41 -1.21
CA TYR A 131 7.56 14.35 -0.55
C TYR A 131 7.53 13.01 -1.28
N ILE A 132 6.38 12.65 -1.87
CA ILE A 132 6.20 11.45 -2.70
C ILE A 132 6.95 11.56 -4.04
N LEU A 133 6.93 12.71 -4.70
CA LEU A 133 7.54 12.89 -6.04
C LEU A 133 9.04 13.21 -6.01
N HIS A 134 9.52 13.90 -4.97
CA HIS A 134 10.87 14.47 -4.94
C HIS A 134 11.66 14.18 -3.65
N GLY A 135 11.00 13.75 -2.57
CA GLY A 135 11.62 13.52 -1.26
C GLY A 135 12.03 12.08 -0.98
N LEU A 136 12.18 11.76 0.31
CA LEU A 136 12.45 10.39 0.80
C LEU A 136 11.35 9.39 0.41
N GLY A 137 10.11 9.85 0.21
CA GLY A 137 9.01 9.04 -0.30
C GLY A 137 9.37 8.43 -1.66
N ARG A 138 9.82 9.27 -2.61
CA ARG A 138 10.28 8.82 -3.94
C ARG A 138 11.34 7.73 -3.85
N GLN A 139 12.37 7.93 -3.01
CA GLN A 139 13.47 6.98 -2.84
C GLN A 139 12.98 5.64 -2.29
N LYS A 140 12.06 5.65 -1.32
CA LYS A 140 11.46 4.44 -0.74
C LYS A 140 10.58 3.70 -1.75
N LEU A 141 9.78 4.43 -2.53
CA LEU A 141 8.94 3.85 -3.59
C LEU A 141 9.80 3.22 -4.70
N GLN A 142 10.85 3.90 -5.16
CA GLN A 142 11.81 3.34 -6.13
C GLN A 142 12.54 2.10 -5.58
N SER A 143 12.83 2.05 -4.27
CA SER A 143 13.38 0.87 -3.59
C SER A 143 12.36 -0.25 -3.34
N ILE A 144 11.07 -0.05 -3.62
CA ILE A 144 10.04 -1.10 -3.61
C ILE A 144 9.87 -1.63 -5.05
N ALA A 145 9.92 -0.73 -6.03
CA ALA A 145 9.91 -1.06 -7.45
C ALA A 145 11.15 -1.87 -7.91
N SER A 146 12.30 -1.73 -7.25
CA SER A 146 13.48 -2.58 -7.51
C SER A 146 13.32 -4.03 -7.09
N ASP A 147 12.41 -4.31 -6.16
CA ASP A 147 12.37 -5.57 -5.41
C ASP A 147 11.30 -6.53 -5.97
N VAL A 148 10.83 -6.30 -7.20
CA VAL A 148 9.70 -7.02 -7.83
C VAL A 148 9.92 -8.53 -7.89
N GLU A 149 11.12 -8.97 -8.24
CA GLU A 149 11.48 -10.40 -8.35
C GLU A 149 11.75 -11.07 -6.99
N SER A 150 12.16 -10.29 -5.98
CA SER A 150 12.61 -10.81 -4.68
C SER A 150 11.55 -10.78 -3.58
N THR A 151 10.51 -9.96 -3.73
CA THR A 151 9.60 -9.61 -2.63
C THR A 151 8.14 -9.77 -3.04
N PRO A 152 7.32 -10.54 -2.28
CA PRO A 152 5.90 -10.74 -2.60
C PRO A 152 5.11 -9.43 -2.73
N LEU A 153 4.11 -9.44 -3.61
CA LEU A 153 3.22 -8.29 -3.88
C LEU A 153 2.64 -7.68 -2.59
N VAL A 154 2.19 -8.51 -1.64
CA VAL A 154 1.65 -8.01 -0.35
C VAL A 154 2.71 -7.29 0.48
N GLU A 155 3.95 -7.79 0.54
CA GLU A 155 5.02 -7.11 1.28
C GLU A 155 5.43 -5.80 0.60
N ARG A 156 5.58 -5.79 -0.73
CA ARG A 156 5.83 -4.55 -1.50
C ARG A 156 4.70 -3.53 -1.30
N TRP A 157 3.45 -3.99 -1.29
CA TRP A 157 2.28 -3.16 -1.02
C TRP A 157 2.24 -2.65 0.45
N GLN A 158 2.59 -3.46 1.44
CA GLN A 158 2.75 -3.03 2.85
C GLN A 158 3.87 -1.99 3.01
N ARG A 159 5.02 -2.19 2.34
CA ARG A 159 6.14 -1.24 2.30
C ARG A 159 5.72 0.09 1.65
N MET A 160 4.91 0.05 0.59
CA MET A 160 4.35 1.23 -0.07
C MET A 160 3.46 2.05 0.87
N ILE A 161 2.50 1.41 1.56
CA ILE A 161 1.64 2.13 2.52
C ILE A 161 2.47 2.66 3.70
N SER A 162 3.51 1.95 4.13
CA SER A 162 4.43 2.44 5.16
C SER A 162 5.16 3.72 4.73
N ALA A 163 5.66 3.77 3.48
CA ALA A 163 6.30 4.96 2.92
C ALA A 163 5.33 6.14 2.75
N TYR A 164 4.06 5.87 2.40
CA TYR A 164 3.00 6.87 2.37
C TYR A 164 2.67 7.42 3.76
N LEU A 165 2.38 6.55 4.74
CA LEU A 165 2.02 7.01 6.09
C LEU A 165 3.19 7.72 6.80
N GLU A 166 4.44 7.34 6.54
CA GLU A 166 5.61 8.09 7.02
C GLU A 166 5.67 9.51 6.43
N ALA A 167 5.42 9.68 5.12
CA ALA A 167 5.32 11.01 4.53
C ALA A 167 4.13 11.80 5.12
N GLN A 168 3.00 11.15 5.41
CA GLN A 168 1.86 11.80 6.07
C GLN A 168 2.21 12.27 7.49
N CYS A 169 2.85 11.43 8.32
CA CYS A 169 3.36 11.79 9.65
C CYS A 169 4.27 13.01 9.62
N ASN A 170 5.19 13.07 8.65
CA ASN A 170 6.08 14.22 8.47
C ASN A 170 5.28 15.50 8.14
N VAL A 171 4.30 15.43 7.25
CA VAL A 171 3.47 16.60 6.87
C VAL A 171 2.58 17.09 8.01
N ILE A 172 1.87 16.19 8.70
CA ILE A 172 0.97 16.59 9.80
C ILE A 172 1.75 17.12 11.02
N GLY A 173 3.00 16.65 11.21
CA GLY A 173 3.92 17.20 12.20
C GLY A 173 4.24 18.69 11.98
N LEU A 174 4.35 19.13 10.73
CA LEU A 174 4.53 20.55 10.38
C LEU A 174 3.29 21.41 10.70
N LEU A 175 2.11 20.79 10.85
CA LEU A 175 0.86 21.44 11.26
C LEU A 175 0.59 21.33 12.77
N GLY A 176 1.47 20.69 13.55
CA GLY A 176 1.33 20.51 15.00
C GLY A 176 0.47 19.32 15.44
N TYR A 177 0.04 18.44 14.54
CA TYR A 177 -0.46 17.12 14.95
C TYR A 177 0.73 16.24 15.39
N PRO A 178 0.55 15.32 16.36
CA PRO A 178 1.58 14.34 16.65
C PRO A 178 1.84 13.45 15.40
N PRO A 179 3.09 13.05 15.11
CA PRO A 179 3.43 12.26 13.92
C PRO A 179 3.13 10.75 14.13
N ASP A 180 1.94 10.43 14.65
CA ASP A 180 1.49 9.09 15.02
C ASP A 180 0.07 8.78 14.51
N GLU A 181 -0.45 7.60 14.84
CA GLU A 181 -1.81 7.17 14.50
C GLU A 181 -2.89 8.16 15.01
N ARG A 182 -2.75 8.66 16.24
CA ARG A 182 -3.72 9.58 16.85
C ARG A 182 -3.73 10.89 16.07
N GLY A 183 -2.57 11.39 15.67
CA GLY A 183 -2.44 12.58 14.81
C GLY A 183 -2.99 12.37 13.41
N ILE A 184 -2.71 11.22 12.77
CA ILE A 184 -3.30 10.87 11.46
C ILE A 184 -4.84 10.85 11.56
N SER A 185 -5.39 10.25 12.62
CA SER A 185 -6.83 10.17 12.87
C SER A 185 -7.45 11.56 13.10
N MET A 186 -6.84 12.38 13.97
CA MET A 186 -7.28 13.76 14.23
C MET A 186 -7.21 14.63 12.97
N TYR A 187 -6.12 14.58 12.21
CA TYR A 187 -5.96 15.26 10.93
C TYR A 187 -7.02 14.82 9.92
N THR A 188 -7.27 13.51 9.81
CA THR A 188 -8.26 12.96 8.87
C THR A 188 -9.68 13.39 9.23
N GLN A 189 -10.05 13.36 10.51
CA GLN A 189 -11.35 13.86 10.98
C GLN A 189 -11.52 15.36 10.73
N GLN A 190 -10.49 16.17 11.03
CA GLN A 190 -10.53 17.61 10.79
C GLN A 190 -10.53 17.94 9.30
N MET A 191 -9.83 17.16 8.45
CA MET A 191 -9.88 17.27 6.99
C MET A 191 -11.28 16.95 6.43
N GLN A 192 -11.90 15.85 6.87
CA GLN A 192 -13.27 15.50 6.47
C GLN A 192 -14.27 16.61 6.86
N ARG A 193 -14.11 17.21 8.05
CA ARG A 193 -14.91 18.35 8.50
C ARG A 193 -14.63 19.63 7.70
N ALA A 194 -13.37 19.91 7.35
CA ALA A 194 -13.00 21.05 6.51
C ALA A 194 -13.59 20.91 5.10
N MET A 195 -13.54 19.70 4.53
CA MET A 195 -14.12 19.36 3.24
C MET A 195 -15.65 19.55 3.26
N SER A 196 -16.37 18.99 4.23
CA SER A 196 -17.84 19.05 4.25
C SER A 196 -18.44 20.46 4.44
N ILE A 197 -17.65 21.43 4.92
CA ILE A 197 -18.04 22.85 5.01
C ILE A 197 -17.45 23.74 3.91
N SER A 198 -16.63 23.17 3.00
CA SER A 198 -15.97 23.92 1.93
C SER A 198 -16.88 24.17 0.72
N PRO A 199 -16.61 25.21 -0.09
CA PRO A 199 -17.21 25.37 -1.41
C PRO A 199 -16.95 24.15 -2.33
N PRO A 200 -17.86 23.80 -3.25
CA PRO A 200 -17.74 22.58 -4.08
C PRO A 200 -16.44 22.48 -4.90
N ASP A 201 -15.89 23.58 -5.39
CA ASP A 201 -14.62 23.58 -6.13
C ASP A 201 -13.42 23.27 -5.22
N VAL A 202 -13.49 23.66 -3.94
CA VAL A 202 -12.47 23.35 -2.91
C VAL A 202 -12.61 21.90 -2.44
N GLN A 203 -13.84 21.38 -2.33
CA GLN A 203 -14.09 19.96 -2.09
C GLN A 203 -13.46 19.09 -3.20
N GLU A 204 -13.69 19.46 -4.46
CA GLU A 204 -13.14 18.72 -5.59
C GLU A 204 -11.61 18.80 -5.66
N LYS A 205 -11.02 19.99 -5.43
CA LYS A 205 -9.54 20.12 -5.34
C LYS A 205 -8.94 19.24 -4.25
N LEU A 206 -9.59 19.13 -3.08
CA LEU A 206 -9.16 18.24 -2.00
C LEU A 206 -9.29 16.76 -2.40
N ARG A 207 -10.44 16.35 -2.98
CA ARG A 207 -10.66 14.98 -3.50
C ARG A 207 -9.59 14.59 -4.51
N THR A 208 -9.41 15.43 -5.53
CA THR A 208 -8.45 15.21 -6.61
C THR A 208 -7.00 15.19 -6.11
N SER A 209 -6.56 16.12 -5.24
CA SER A 209 -5.17 16.11 -4.75
C SER A 209 -4.87 14.92 -3.84
N MET A 210 -5.80 14.52 -2.96
CA MET A 210 -5.68 13.28 -2.17
C MET A 210 -5.58 12.03 -3.06
N ARG A 211 -6.49 11.91 -4.04
CA ARG A 211 -6.50 10.81 -5.02
C ARG A 211 -5.20 10.74 -5.79
N ASP A 212 -4.78 11.84 -6.42
CA ASP A 212 -3.63 11.88 -7.32
C ASP A 212 -2.32 11.62 -6.56
N THR A 213 -2.23 12.06 -5.29
CA THR A 213 -1.13 11.69 -4.39
C THR A 213 -1.06 10.17 -4.18
N TYR A 214 -2.19 9.50 -3.93
CA TYR A 214 -2.24 8.04 -3.83
C TYR A 214 -1.94 7.34 -5.19
N ARG A 215 -2.33 7.94 -6.32
CA ARG A 215 -1.95 7.45 -7.66
C ARG A 215 -0.45 7.53 -7.91
N HIS A 216 0.22 8.62 -7.49
CA HIS A 216 1.68 8.72 -7.56
C HIS A 216 2.40 7.71 -6.65
N VAL A 217 1.83 7.38 -5.49
CA VAL A 217 2.34 6.32 -4.60
C VAL A 217 2.27 4.95 -5.27
N LEU A 218 1.12 4.58 -5.86
CA LEU A 218 0.97 3.34 -6.62
C LEU A 218 1.93 3.28 -7.81
N ALA A 219 1.96 4.34 -8.64
CA ALA A 219 2.83 4.44 -9.81
C ALA A 219 4.31 4.28 -9.46
N GLY A 220 4.75 4.88 -8.35
CA GLY A 220 6.13 4.83 -7.89
C GLY A 220 6.57 3.51 -7.25
N ALA A 221 5.67 2.77 -6.59
CA ALA A 221 6.00 1.50 -5.92
C ALA A 221 5.98 0.29 -6.86
N PHE A 222 5.24 0.37 -7.98
CA PHE A 222 5.02 -0.74 -8.91
C PHE A 222 5.61 -0.49 -10.31
N ASP A 223 6.50 0.50 -10.44
CA ASP A 223 7.08 1.00 -11.70
C ASP A 223 6.07 1.17 -12.84
N MET A 224 4.96 1.85 -12.54
CA MET A 224 3.91 2.16 -13.52
C MET A 224 3.86 3.66 -13.79
N PRO A 225 4.90 4.28 -14.40
CA PRO A 225 4.95 5.73 -14.60
C PRO A 225 3.79 6.26 -15.44
N LYS A 226 3.26 5.45 -16.36
CA LYS A 226 2.10 5.77 -17.20
C LYS A 226 0.74 5.61 -16.51
N LEU A 227 0.68 5.13 -15.27
CA LEU A 227 -0.59 4.82 -14.58
C LEU A 227 -1.55 6.02 -14.49
N LEU A 228 -1.03 7.24 -14.43
CA LEU A 228 -1.85 8.46 -14.44
C LEU A 228 -2.26 8.88 -15.86
N GLU A 229 -1.41 8.64 -16.87
CA GLU A 229 -1.72 8.89 -18.28
C GLU A 229 -2.83 7.92 -18.74
N GLU A 230 -2.64 6.62 -18.52
CA GLU A 230 -3.61 5.56 -18.83
C GLU A 230 -4.97 5.77 -18.14
N GLN A 231 -4.98 6.35 -16.93
CA GLN A 231 -6.21 6.65 -16.20
C GLN A 231 -6.87 7.94 -16.70
N GLY A 232 -6.09 8.92 -17.19
CA GLY A 232 -6.62 10.09 -17.88
C GLY A 232 -7.30 9.72 -19.20
N ASP A 233 -6.66 8.85 -19.99
CA ASP A 233 -7.19 8.35 -21.26
C ASP A 233 -8.43 7.46 -21.09
N ARG A 234 -8.51 6.69 -19.99
CA ARG A 234 -9.67 5.84 -19.64
C ARG A 234 -10.83 6.62 -18.99
N GLY A 235 -10.56 7.78 -18.38
CA GLY A 235 -11.53 8.57 -17.60
C GLY A 235 -11.70 8.11 -16.14
N GLU A 236 -12.54 8.81 -15.38
CA GLU A 236 -12.92 8.40 -14.02
C GLU A 236 -13.86 7.17 -14.07
N LEU A 237 -13.69 6.23 -13.15
CA LEU A 237 -14.56 5.06 -13.03
C LEU A 237 -15.94 5.50 -12.55
N SER A 238 -17.05 4.97 -13.11
CA SER A 238 -18.37 5.34 -12.61
C SER A 238 -18.61 4.76 -11.21
N ILE A 239 -19.34 5.49 -10.36
CA ILE A 239 -19.70 5.02 -9.01
C ILE A 239 -20.53 3.73 -9.05
N MET A 240 -21.29 3.48 -10.12
CA MET A 240 -22.06 2.26 -10.28
C MET A 240 -21.16 1.06 -10.58
N ASP A 241 -20.15 1.24 -11.44
CA ASP A 241 -19.17 0.20 -11.75
C ASP A 241 -18.26 -0.08 -10.54
N ALA A 242 -17.80 0.97 -9.85
CA ALA A 242 -17.03 0.84 -8.62
C ALA A 242 -17.79 0.06 -7.53
N ARG A 243 -19.10 0.30 -7.37
CA ARG A 243 -19.96 -0.46 -6.45
C ARG A 243 -20.16 -1.91 -6.92
N ASN A 244 -20.38 -2.16 -8.21
CA ASN A 244 -20.50 -3.51 -8.78
C ASN A 244 -19.22 -4.34 -8.57
N ILE A 245 -18.06 -3.76 -8.90
CA ILE A 245 -16.73 -4.34 -8.67
C ILE A 245 -16.56 -4.70 -7.18
N MET A 246 -16.77 -3.74 -6.28
CA MET A 246 -16.56 -3.97 -4.85
C MET A 246 -17.60 -4.89 -4.21
N HIS A 247 -18.82 -4.96 -4.76
CA HIS A 247 -19.81 -5.94 -4.36
C HIS A 247 -19.37 -7.37 -4.75
N ARG A 248 -18.98 -7.60 -6.00
CA ARG A 248 -18.46 -8.89 -6.48
C ARG A 248 -17.21 -9.34 -5.71
N VAL A 249 -16.28 -8.43 -5.48
CA VAL A 249 -15.10 -8.65 -4.63
C VAL A 249 -15.51 -9.04 -3.21
N SER A 250 -16.51 -8.37 -2.61
CA SER A 250 -17.00 -8.73 -1.27
C SER A 250 -17.67 -10.11 -1.23
N LEU A 251 -18.37 -10.52 -2.29
CA LEU A 251 -18.94 -11.87 -2.40
C LEU A 251 -17.83 -12.92 -2.46
N ARG A 252 -16.83 -12.74 -3.34
CA ARG A 252 -15.66 -13.64 -3.46
C ARG A 252 -14.88 -13.73 -2.14
N MET A 253 -14.72 -12.63 -1.41
CA MET A 253 -14.12 -12.61 -0.06
C MET A 253 -14.89 -13.41 1.00
N MET A 254 -16.18 -13.71 0.78
CA MET A 254 -17.04 -14.45 1.71
C MET A 254 -17.31 -15.90 1.27
N GLU A 255 -16.72 -16.36 0.15
CA GLU A 255 -16.88 -17.74 -0.32
C GLU A 255 -16.26 -18.76 0.65
N PRO A 256 -16.88 -19.93 0.88
CA PRO A 256 -16.37 -20.95 1.80
C PRO A 256 -14.91 -21.34 1.53
N GLU A 257 -14.55 -21.55 0.26
CA GLU A 257 -13.17 -21.92 -0.12
C GLU A 257 -12.13 -20.86 0.29
N ILE A 258 -12.51 -19.58 0.39
CA ILE A 258 -11.63 -18.48 0.79
C ILE A 258 -11.56 -18.42 2.32
N LEU A 259 -12.72 -18.51 2.99
CA LEU A 259 -12.80 -18.49 4.46
C LEU A 259 -12.10 -19.70 5.10
N ASP A 260 -12.16 -20.87 4.46
CA ASP A 260 -11.50 -22.09 4.93
C ASP A 260 -9.99 -22.06 4.68
N ARG A 261 -9.53 -21.51 3.54
CA ARG A 261 -8.10 -21.20 3.28
C ARG A 261 -7.52 -20.24 4.32
N VAL A 262 -8.28 -19.24 4.75
CA VAL A 262 -7.85 -18.32 5.84
C VAL A 262 -7.69 -19.09 7.15
N ARG A 263 -8.65 -19.94 7.51
CA ARG A 263 -8.60 -20.72 8.75
C ARG A 263 -7.39 -21.66 8.76
N GLU A 264 -7.24 -22.48 7.72
CA GLU A 264 -6.14 -23.45 7.59
C GLU A 264 -4.76 -22.78 7.71
N ARG A 265 -4.55 -21.63 7.04
CA ARG A 265 -3.29 -20.88 7.16
C ARG A 265 -3.12 -20.18 8.52
N CYS A 266 -4.20 -19.84 9.22
CA CYS A 266 -4.12 -19.16 10.53
C CYS A 266 -3.97 -20.13 11.72
N ASP A 267 -4.50 -21.35 11.63
CA ASP A 267 -4.39 -22.38 12.68
C ASP A 267 -2.93 -22.73 13.00
N GLY A 268 -2.04 -22.69 11.99
CA GLY A 268 -0.60 -22.90 12.14
C GLY A 268 0.20 -21.74 12.76
N ILE A 269 -0.42 -20.62 13.12
CA ILE A 269 0.28 -19.37 13.55
C ILE A 269 0.47 -19.28 15.07
N SER A 270 -0.10 -20.21 15.84
CA SER A 270 -0.04 -20.24 17.31
C SER A 270 1.37 -20.00 17.87
N THR A 271 1.50 -19.11 18.86
CA THR A 271 2.75 -18.96 19.62
C THR A 271 2.94 -20.16 20.55
N ASN A 272 4.16 -20.69 20.63
CA ASN A 272 4.49 -21.92 21.39
C ASN A 272 4.47 -21.68 22.92
N GLY A 273 3.30 -21.38 23.49
CA GLY A 273 3.11 -21.07 24.91
C GLY A 273 3.54 -19.65 25.32
N ASP A 274 3.79 -18.75 24.37
CA ASP A 274 4.10 -17.35 24.66
C ASP A 274 2.83 -16.50 24.74
N ASP A 275 2.25 -16.46 25.94
CA ASP A 275 1.13 -15.61 26.34
C ASP A 275 1.55 -14.16 26.66
N SER A 276 2.73 -13.71 26.25
CA SER A 276 3.13 -12.30 26.42
C SER A 276 2.29 -11.36 25.55
N ALA A 277 2.28 -10.07 25.92
CA ALA A 277 1.64 -9.04 25.11
C ALA A 277 2.32 -8.86 23.74
N GLU A 278 3.64 -9.08 23.67
CA GLU A 278 4.42 -9.03 22.43
C GLU A 278 4.14 -10.26 21.55
N GLY A 279 4.11 -11.47 22.12
CA GLY A 279 3.73 -12.71 21.43
C GLY A 279 2.37 -12.60 20.74
N ARG A 280 1.32 -12.18 21.48
CA ARG A 280 -0.01 -11.89 20.91
C ARG A 280 0.01 -10.82 19.82
N GLN A 281 0.86 -9.79 19.92
CA GLN A 281 0.98 -8.75 18.90
C GLN A 281 1.66 -9.28 17.62
N VAL A 282 2.64 -10.15 17.75
CA VAL A 282 3.31 -10.83 16.61
C VAL A 282 2.36 -11.83 15.94
N GLU A 283 1.62 -12.62 16.71
CA GLU A 283 0.59 -13.53 16.21
C GLU A 283 -0.49 -12.79 15.40
N LEU A 284 -1.07 -11.73 15.97
CA LEU A 284 -2.08 -10.89 15.32
C LEU A 284 -1.54 -10.30 14.00
N ALA A 285 -0.30 -9.82 13.98
CA ALA A 285 0.32 -9.28 12.78
C ALA A 285 0.56 -10.35 11.69
N ARG A 286 0.89 -11.59 12.07
CA ARG A 286 1.03 -12.73 11.14
C ARG A 286 -0.32 -13.15 10.56
N ARG A 287 -1.35 -13.33 11.39
CA ARG A 287 -2.72 -13.67 10.95
C ARG A 287 -3.28 -12.62 9.98
N HIS A 288 -3.12 -11.33 10.28
CA HIS A 288 -3.48 -10.26 9.34
C HIS A 288 -2.69 -10.31 8.01
N THR A 289 -1.41 -10.69 8.03
CA THR A 289 -0.61 -10.82 6.79
C THR A 289 -1.17 -11.95 5.92
N VAL A 290 -1.50 -13.10 6.52
CA VAL A 290 -2.17 -14.22 5.81
C VAL A 290 -3.52 -13.81 5.21
N VAL A 291 -4.34 -13.03 5.93
CA VAL A 291 -5.59 -12.48 5.37
C VAL A 291 -5.32 -11.58 4.16
N GLN A 292 -4.28 -10.74 4.21
CA GLN A 292 -3.90 -9.88 3.07
C GLN A 292 -3.35 -10.69 1.88
N GLU A 293 -2.56 -11.74 2.13
CA GLU A 293 -2.09 -12.68 1.10
C GLU A 293 -3.23 -13.37 0.38
N ILE A 294 -4.16 -13.99 1.11
CA ILE A 294 -5.31 -14.70 0.53
C ILE A 294 -6.24 -13.72 -0.20
N MET A 295 -6.44 -12.50 0.34
CA MET A 295 -7.18 -11.46 -0.38
C MET A 295 -6.52 -11.07 -1.71
N VAL A 296 -5.19 -10.95 -1.78
CA VAL A 296 -4.53 -10.61 -3.06
C VAL A 296 -4.50 -11.81 -4.01
N ALA A 297 -4.03 -12.97 -3.54
CA ALA A 297 -3.83 -14.15 -4.35
C ALA A 297 -5.16 -14.81 -4.75
N ASP A 298 -6.01 -15.17 -3.79
CA ASP A 298 -7.16 -16.04 -4.02
C ASP A 298 -8.46 -15.29 -4.41
N VAL A 299 -8.62 -14.03 -3.96
CA VAL A 299 -9.81 -13.21 -4.31
C VAL A 299 -9.60 -12.42 -5.60
N TYR A 300 -8.50 -11.66 -5.72
CA TYR A 300 -8.29 -10.79 -6.89
C TYR A 300 -7.55 -11.47 -8.05
N LEU A 301 -6.51 -12.27 -7.77
CA LEU A 301 -5.56 -12.77 -8.78
C LEU A 301 -5.71 -14.25 -9.13
N SER A 302 -6.68 -14.96 -8.56
CA SER A 302 -6.99 -16.36 -8.86
C SER A 302 -8.19 -16.45 -9.80
N PRO A 303 -8.17 -17.36 -10.79
CA PRO A 303 -9.32 -17.58 -11.67
C PRO A 303 -10.54 -18.09 -10.89
N SER A 304 -11.75 -17.80 -11.39
CA SER A 304 -12.95 -18.36 -10.76
C SER A 304 -13.16 -19.83 -11.12
N SER A 305 -13.14 -20.68 -10.10
CA SER A 305 -13.46 -22.11 -10.15
C SER A 305 -14.97 -22.40 -10.29
N SER A 306 -15.83 -21.43 -9.98
CA SER A 306 -17.26 -21.63 -9.69
C SER A 306 -18.12 -22.09 -10.88
N ASP A 307 -17.84 -21.58 -12.08
CA ASP A 307 -18.86 -21.54 -13.14
C ASP A 307 -18.88 -22.78 -14.04
N GLY A 308 -17.94 -23.71 -13.86
CA GLY A 308 -17.79 -24.93 -14.70
C GLY A 308 -17.44 -24.68 -16.17
N SER A 309 -17.41 -23.41 -16.62
CA SER A 309 -17.16 -22.97 -17.99
C SER A 309 -15.69 -23.10 -18.44
N GLY A 310 -14.78 -23.44 -17.53
CA GLY A 310 -13.34 -23.50 -17.80
C GLY A 310 -12.66 -22.13 -17.93
N SER A 311 -13.36 -21.03 -17.61
CA SER A 311 -12.78 -19.69 -17.74
C SER A 311 -11.64 -19.46 -16.74
N THR A 312 -10.42 -19.30 -17.22
CA THR A 312 -9.23 -19.00 -16.40
C THR A 312 -9.08 -17.49 -16.12
N THR A 313 -10.16 -16.72 -16.19
CA THR A 313 -10.16 -15.27 -15.97
C THR A 313 -10.17 -14.92 -14.49
N THR A 314 -9.24 -14.06 -14.08
CA THR A 314 -9.25 -13.40 -12.76
C THR A 314 -10.29 -12.27 -12.72
N LEU A 315 -10.73 -11.86 -11.52
CA LEU A 315 -11.65 -10.71 -11.38
C LEU A 315 -11.09 -9.42 -12.01
N VAL A 316 -9.78 -9.23 -11.91
CA VAL A 316 -9.07 -8.06 -12.46
C VAL A 316 -9.17 -7.99 -13.99
N GLU A 317 -9.10 -9.15 -14.64
CA GLU A 317 -9.25 -9.29 -16.10
C GLU A 317 -10.72 -9.17 -16.51
N GLU A 318 -11.65 -9.75 -15.74
CA GLU A 318 -13.10 -9.64 -15.97
C GLU A 318 -13.55 -8.17 -15.98
N PHE A 319 -12.98 -7.34 -15.10
CA PHE A 319 -13.26 -5.89 -15.04
C PHE A 319 -12.42 -5.04 -16.00
N GLY A 320 -11.64 -5.63 -16.92
CA GLY A 320 -10.92 -4.91 -17.97
C GLY A 320 -9.70 -4.08 -17.52
N PHE A 321 -9.17 -4.35 -16.32
CA PHE A 321 -7.95 -3.69 -15.84
C PHE A 321 -6.66 -4.35 -16.37
N GLY A 322 -6.76 -5.54 -16.96
CA GLY A 322 -5.63 -6.31 -17.49
C GLY A 322 -5.19 -7.42 -16.53
N SER A 323 -4.11 -8.12 -16.87
CA SER A 323 -3.69 -9.33 -16.15
C SER A 323 -2.78 -9.08 -14.95
N GLY A 324 -2.87 -9.98 -13.96
CA GLY A 324 -1.94 -10.10 -12.85
C GLY A 324 -1.79 -8.83 -11.99
N GLU A 325 -0.60 -8.66 -11.41
CA GLU A 325 -0.25 -7.52 -10.56
C GLU A 325 -0.52 -6.15 -11.23
N SER A 326 -0.16 -5.99 -12.51
CA SER A 326 -0.32 -4.71 -13.20
C SER A 326 -1.79 -4.32 -13.40
N GLY A 327 -2.67 -5.31 -13.59
CA GLY A 327 -4.12 -5.07 -13.59
C GLY A 327 -4.62 -4.76 -12.18
N TYR A 328 -4.14 -5.47 -11.16
CA TYR A 328 -4.54 -5.23 -9.78
C TYR A 328 -4.23 -3.79 -9.34
N VAL A 329 -3.02 -3.28 -9.66
CA VAL A 329 -2.61 -1.90 -9.37
C VAL A 329 -3.49 -0.89 -10.12
N ARG A 330 -3.83 -1.12 -11.39
CA ARG A 330 -4.79 -0.28 -12.14
C ARG A 330 -6.18 -0.27 -11.50
N MET A 331 -6.69 -1.41 -11.08
CA MET A 331 -7.97 -1.52 -10.39
C MET A 331 -7.95 -0.76 -9.04
N GLN A 332 -6.87 -0.87 -8.25
CA GLN A 332 -6.71 -0.06 -7.03
C GLN A 332 -6.59 1.45 -7.33
N CYS A 333 -6.00 1.84 -8.47
CA CYS A 333 -5.88 3.22 -8.94
C CYS A 333 -7.23 3.85 -9.36
N ALA A 334 -8.09 3.07 -10.00
CA ALA A 334 -9.44 3.49 -10.39
C ALA A 334 -10.38 3.55 -9.17
N LEU A 335 -10.42 2.50 -8.35
CA LEU A 335 -11.23 2.44 -7.13
C LEU A 335 -10.85 3.50 -6.08
N ALA A 336 -9.67 4.12 -6.20
CA ALA A 336 -9.25 5.23 -5.34
C ALA A 336 -10.07 6.52 -5.52
N GLU A 337 -10.96 6.62 -6.51
CA GLU A 337 -11.93 7.72 -6.65
C GLU A 337 -13.10 7.61 -5.67
N HIS A 338 -13.46 6.38 -5.27
CA HIS A 338 -14.71 6.08 -4.58
C HIS A 338 -14.51 5.64 -3.12
N GLN A 339 -13.38 6.02 -2.52
CA GLN A 339 -12.99 5.58 -1.16
C GLN A 339 -13.98 6.01 -0.07
N GLY A 340 -14.67 7.13 -0.27
CA GLY A 340 -15.67 7.68 0.64
C GLY A 340 -17.08 7.14 0.43
N ASP A 341 -17.32 6.21 -0.51
CA ASP A 341 -18.67 5.70 -0.75
C ASP A 341 -19.17 4.80 0.41
N PRO A 342 -20.35 5.08 1.00
CA PRO A 342 -20.88 4.28 2.09
C PRO A 342 -21.18 2.83 1.71
N LEU A 343 -21.63 2.55 0.48
CA LEU A 343 -21.97 1.18 0.06
C LEU A 343 -20.72 0.35 -0.20
N ILE A 344 -19.70 0.90 -0.88
CA ILE A 344 -18.37 0.26 -0.97
C ILE A 344 -17.83 -0.03 0.43
N THR A 345 -17.93 0.92 1.36
CA THR A 345 -17.48 0.75 2.75
C THR A 345 -18.27 -0.36 3.46
N GLN A 346 -19.59 -0.47 3.24
CA GLN A 346 -20.43 -1.52 3.80
C GLN A 346 -20.09 -2.92 3.27
N TYR A 347 -19.99 -3.08 1.94
CA TYR A 347 -19.66 -4.35 1.30
C TYR A 347 -18.29 -4.86 1.76
N VAL A 348 -17.29 -3.98 1.73
CA VAL A 348 -15.91 -4.32 2.11
C VAL A 348 -15.80 -4.56 3.61
N GLY A 349 -16.45 -3.74 4.45
CA GLY A 349 -16.42 -3.88 5.90
C GLY A 349 -16.99 -5.22 6.38
N ALA A 350 -18.14 -5.64 5.84
CA ALA A 350 -18.75 -6.92 6.18
C ALA A 350 -17.85 -8.11 5.80
N ALA A 351 -17.29 -8.09 4.59
CA ALA A 351 -16.40 -9.16 4.12
C ALA A 351 -15.05 -9.19 4.86
N ILE A 352 -14.47 -8.04 5.21
CA ILE A 352 -13.26 -7.95 6.06
C ILE A 352 -13.54 -8.54 7.44
N VAL A 353 -14.65 -8.16 8.10
CA VAL A 353 -15.00 -8.71 9.41
C VAL A 353 -15.09 -10.23 9.35
N ARG A 354 -15.73 -10.80 8.32
CA ARG A 354 -15.87 -12.25 8.19
C ARG A 354 -14.55 -12.98 7.95
N LEU A 355 -13.62 -12.39 7.20
CA LEU A 355 -12.26 -12.91 7.04
C LEU A 355 -11.46 -12.86 8.35
N LEU A 356 -11.57 -11.77 9.13
CA LEU A 356 -10.89 -11.62 10.41
C LEU A 356 -11.44 -12.59 11.47
N GLU A 357 -12.75 -12.81 11.52
CA GLU A 357 -13.38 -13.88 12.31
C GLU A 357 -12.81 -15.26 11.94
N CYS A 358 -12.69 -15.57 10.65
CA CYS A 358 -12.15 -16.85 10.18
C CYS A 358 -10.64 -17.01 10.42
N ALA A 359 -9.90 -15.90 10.56
CA ALA A 359 -8.51 -15.87 11.02
C ALA A 359 -8.37 -15.99 12.56
N GLY A 360 -9.48 -16.13 13.30
CA GLY A 360 -9.49 -16.14 14.76
C GLY A 360 -9.09 -14.81 15.38
N ILE A 361 -9.35 -13.68 14.71
CA ILE A 361 -9.08 -12.33 15.21
C ILE A 361 -10.37 -11.78 15.83
N ASP A 362 -10.43 -11.73 17.16
CA ASP A 362 -11.55 -11.16 17.90
C ASP A 362 -11.62 -9.63 17.72
N MET A 363 -12.60 -9.21 16.93
CA MET A 363 -12.90 -7.80 16.63
C MET A 363 -13.51 -7.06 17.82
N GLU A 364 -14.21 -7.72 18.74
CA GLU A 364 -14.77 -7.09 19.93
C GLU A 364 -13.68 -6.83 20.97
N ALA A 365 -12.80 -7.80 21.22
CA ALA A 365 -11.61 -7.60 22.06
C ALA A 365 -10.69 -6.50 21.50
N MET A 366 -10.49 -6.45 20.18
CA MET A 366 -9.74 -5.38 19.52
C MET A 366 -10.40 -3.99 19.71
N GLN A 367 -11.72 -3.88 19.58
CA GLN A 367 -12.44 -2.63 19.85
C GLN A 367 -12.40 -2.23 21.33
N LYS A 368 -12.54 -3.19 22.25
CA LYS A 368 -12.46 -2.97 23.70
C LYS A 368 -11.09 -2.41 24.09
N GLN A 369 -10.01 -3.06 23.64
CA GLN A 369 -8.64 -2.61 23.86
C GLN A 369 -8.41 -1.18 23.34
N ALA A 370 -8.97 -0.83 22.18
CA ALA A 370 -8.87 0.52 21.63
C ALA A 370 -9.58 1.58 22.50
N ARG A 371 -10.75 1.23 23.09
CA ARG A 371 -11.47 2.12 24.02
C ARG A 371 -10.74 2.28 25.35
N GLU A 372 -10.13 1.23 25.88
CA GLU A 372 -9.34 1.27 27.12
C GLU A 372 -8.07 2.14 26.97
N LEU A 373 -7.40 2.07 25.82
CA LEU A 373 -6.28 2.96 25.48
C LEU A 373 -6.70 4.43 25.30
N GLN A 374 -7.96 4.70 24.94
CA GLN A 374 -8.53 6.05 24.85
C GLN A 374 -8.98 6.62 26.20
N GLN A 375 -9.15 5.78 27.23
CA GLN A 375 -9.55 6.20 28.58
C GLN A 375 -8.37 6.45 29.53
N THR A 376 -7.16 6.09 29.11
CA THR A 376 -5.91 6.21 29.90
C THR A 376 -5.04 7.42 29.50
N GLN A 377 -5.60 8.37 28.74
CA GLN A 377 -4.96 9.58 28.20
C GLN A 377 -5.83 10.84 28.40
#